data_AF-A0A4P7QED4-F1
#
_entry.id   AF-A0A4P7QED4-F1
#
_cell.length_a   1.000
_cell.length_b   1.000
_cell.length_c   1.000
_cell.angle_alpha   90.00
_cell.angle_beta   90.00
_cell.angle_gamma   90.00
#
_symmetry.space_group_name_H-M   'P 1'
#
loop_
_entity.id
_entity.type
_entity.pdbx_description
1 polymer ?
#
loop_
_entity_poly.entity_id
_entity_poly.type
_entity_poly.pdbx_seq_one_letter_code
_entity_poly.pdbx_strand_id
1 'polypeptide(L)'
;MDFNRTFKQSGPIQARLATATAAAGTRPGRRAGKRSSTRSASGTGRGSQGSVHRLVWSRYGYSFSVQLKSLRRARGLSQQALADISGISRNQISNLERNENNRNSMADPCLSTIYRLALALEVEPAMLLPSAQPRDTPQDLMPFPAEYVAERRGSLMAAAR
;
A
#
# COMPACT_ATOMS: atom_id res chain seq x y z
N MET A 1 16.99 16.12 8.63
CA MET A 1 17.85 15.33 7.72
C MET A 1 17.17 15.31 6.37
N ASP A 2 17.71 16.02 5.37
CA ASP A 2 17.12 16.10 4.04
C ASP A 2 17.35 14.80 3.27
N PHE A 3 16.34 13.93 3.28
CA PHE A 3 16.31 12.68 2.51
C PHE A 3 16.62 12.91 1.02
N ASN A 4 16.19 14.07 0.48
CA ASN A 4 16.36 14.47 -0.90
C ASN A 4 17.81 14.89 -1.26
N ARG A 5 18.60 15.34 -0.27
CA ARG A 5 20.00 15.79 -0.48
C ARG A 5 20.97 14.61 -0.49
N THR A 6 20.76 13.64 0.38
CA THR A 6 21.58 12.41 0.46
C THR A 6 21.39 11.52 -0.77
N PHE A 7 20.18 11.47 -1.33
CA PHE A 7 19.87 10.58 -2.45
C PHE A 7 20.45 11.05 -3.79
N LYS A 8 20.41 12.36 -4.10
CA LYS A 8 20.95 12.92 -5.35
C LYS A 8 22.48 12.86 -5.45
N GLN A 9 23.19 12.71 -4.32
CA GLN A 9 24.65 12.71 -4.27
C GLN A 9 25.28 11.30 -4.32
N SER A 10 24.50 10.22 -4.21
CA SER A 10 25.04 8.89 -3.87
C SER A 10 25.23 7.89 -5.02
N GLY A 11 24.84 8.21 -6.26
CA GLY A 11 24.92 7.26 -7.38
C GLY A 11 24.02 6.01 -7.23
N PRO A 12 23.89 5.16 -8.27
CA PRO A 12 22.92 4.05 -8.28
C PRO A 12 23.27 2.95 -7.27
N ILE A 13 22.25 2.48 -6.54
CA ILE A 13 22.31 1.47 -5.47
C ILE A 13 22.87 0.10 -5.94
N GLN A 14 22.95 -0.12 -7.25
CA GLN A 14 23.47 -1.34 -7.89
C GLN A 14 24.85 -1.79 -7.35
N ALA A 15 25.67 -0.87 -6.84
CA ALA A 15 26.99 -1.19 -6.30
C ALA A 15 26.97 -1.90 -4.92
N ARG A 16 25.84 -1.91 -4.18
CA ARG A 16 25.84 -2.34 -2.76
C ARG A 16 25.16 -3.68 -2.47
N LEU A 17 24.43 -4.27 -3.42
CA LEU A 17 23.63 -5.50 -3.19
C LEU A 17 24.22 -6.79 -3.76
N ALA A 18 25.37 -6.74 -4.46
CA ALA A 18 25.98 -7.91 -5.10
C ALA A 18 26.52 -8.98 -4.11
N THR A 19 26.49 -8.74 -2.80
CA THR A 19 27.12 -9.62 -1.79
C THR A 19 26.14 -10.52 -1.04
N ALA A 20 24.84 -10.42 -1.26
CA ALA A 20 23.86 -11.18 -0.48
C ALA A 20 22.86 -11.92 -1.37
N THR A 21 22.73 -13.23 -1.12
CA THR A 21 21.59 -14.10 -1.48
C THR A 21 21.83 -15.08 -2.64
N ALA A 22 22.85 -15.93 -2.47
CA ALA A 22 22.82 -17.31 -2.94
C ALA A 22 22.42 -18.21 -1.76
N ALA A 23 21.15 -18.63 -1.66
CA ALA A 23 20.70 -19.81 -0.91
C ALA A 23 19.15 -19.93 -0.88
N ALA A 24 18.69 -21.18 -0.94
CA ALA A 24 17.31 -21.70 -0.76
C ALA A 24 16.44 -21.71 -2.04
N GLY A 25 16.00 -22.86 -2.58
CA GLY A 25 15.91 -24.20 -2.00
C GLY A 25 14.45 -24.68 -2.04
N THR A 26 14.14 -25.45 -3.07
CA THR A 26 12.93 -26.22 -3.42
C THR A 26 12.18 -26.88 -2.25
N ARG A 27 10.83 -26.94 -2.30
CA ARG A 27 9.99 -28.17 -2.16
C ARG A 27 8.45 -27.92 -2.16
N PRO A 28 7.61 -28.96 -2.38
CA PRO A 28 6.39 -28.87 -3.19
C PRO A 28 5.06 -29.21 -2.48
N GLY A 29 3.96 -28.93 -3.18
CA GLY A 29 2.79 -29.81 -3.31
C GLY A 29 1.73 -29.82 -2.20
N ARG A 30 0.49 -29.40 -2.53
CA ARG A 30 -0.73 -30.12 -2.11
C ARG A 30 -1.96 -29.78 -2.95
N ARG A 31 -2.71 -30.84 -3.22
CA ARG A 31 -3.92 -30.99 -4.02
C ARG A 31 -5.17 -30.83 -3.14
N ALA A 32 -6.29 -30.44 -3.77
CA ALA A 32 -7.66 -30.92 -3.56
C ALA A 32 -8.73 -29.84 -3.28
N GLY A 33 -9.87 -30.03 -3.96
CA GLY A 33 -11.18 -29.81 -3.35
C GLY A 33 -11.96 -28.56 -3.76
N LYS A 34 -12.55 -28.56 -4.96
CA LYS A 34 -13.72 -27.72 -5.24
C LYS A 34 -14.90 -28.23 -4.41
N ARG A 35 -15.47 -27.38 -3.56
CA ARG A 35 -16.83 -27.54 -3.03
C ARG A 35 -17.55 -26.19 -3.14
N SER A 36 -18.49 -26.17 -4.07
CA SER A 36 -19.62 -25.26 -4.16
C SER A 36 -20.55 -25.47 -2.96
N SER A 37 -20.81 -24.42 -2.19
CA SER A 37 -22.07 -24.30 -1.46
C SER A 37 -22.53 -22.84 -1.44
N THR A 38 -23.70 -22.66 -2.02
CA THR A 38 -24.57 -21.49 -1.89
C THR A 38 -24.96 -21.31 -0.43
N ARG A 39 -24.94 -20.07 0.09
CA ARG A 39 -25.88 -19.66 1.14
C ARG A 39 -26.07 -18.16 1.20
N SER A 40 -27.33 -17.85 1.46
CA SER A 40 -28.07 -16.62 1.30
C SER A 40 -27.53 -15.42 2.05
N ALA A 41 -27.75 -14.26 1.43
CA ALA A 41 -27.74 -12.96 2.05
C ALA A 41 -28.86 -12.83 3.09
N SER A 42 -28.51 -12.39 4.28
CA SER A 42 -29.40 -11.69 5.21
C SER A 42 -28.53 -10.91 6.19
N GLY A 43 -28.54 -9.59 6.08
CA GLY A 43 -27.71 -8.70 6.90
C GLY A 43 -28.08 -7.25 6.62
N THR A 44 -29.29 -6.89 7.02
CA THR A 44 -29.83 -5.53 7.05
C THR A 44 -29.07 -4.65 8.06
N GLY A 45 -28.78 -3.41 7.67
CA GLY A 45 -28.74 -2.26 8.59
C GLY A 45 -27.44 -1.96 9.36
N ARG A 46 -26.39 -1.48 8.68
CA ARG A 46 -25.39 -0.56 9.28
C ARG A 46 -24.71 0.31 8.20
N GLY A 47 -25.52 1.04 7.43
CA GLY A 47 -25.08 1.83 6.29
C GLY A 47 -24.92 3.31 6.63
N SER A 48 -23.68 3.80 6.63
CA SER A 48 -23.31 5.17 6.21
C SER A 48 -21.77 5.35 6.32
N GLN A 49 -21.18 5.10 7.50
CA GLN A 49 -19.74 5.31 7.74
C GLN A 49 -18.84 4.29 7.03
N GLY A 50 -19.21 3.00 7.02
CA GLY A 50 -18.43 1.94 6.35
C GLY A 50 -18.40 2.05 4.81
N SER A 51 -19.37 2.76 4.23
CA SER A 51 -19.47 2.97 2.78
C SER A 51 -18.52 4.07 2.32
N VAL A 52 -18.42 5.18 3.05
CA VAL A 52 -17.52 6.30 2.72
C VAL A 52 -16.07 5.87 2.83
N HIS A 53 -15.68 5.19 3.92
CA HIS A 53 -14.31 4.70 4.10
C HIS A 53 -13.87 3.78 2.94
N ARG A 54 -14.76 2.88 2.51
CA ARG A 54 -14.50 2.00 1.37
C ARG A 54 -14.34 2.78 0.06
N LEU A 55 -15.18 3.77 -0.22
CA LEU A 55 -15.11 4.58 -1.43
C LEU A 55 -13.84 5.46 -1.48
N VAL A 56 -13.48 6.06 -0.34
CA VAL A 56 -12.24 6.84 -0.19
C VAL A 56 -11.06 5.91 -0.44
N TRP A 57 -11.02 4.76 0.22
CA TRP A 57 -9.96 3.77 0.00
C TRP A 57 -9.87 3.31 -1.45
N SER A 58 -11.00 3.13 -2.14
CA SER A 58 -11.00 2.77 -3.56
C SER A 58 -10.27 3.77 -4.43
N ARG A 59 -10.46 5.06 -4.15
CA ARG A 59 -9.75 6.12 -4.85
C ARG A 59 -8.26 6.11 -4.53
N TYR A 60 -7.90 5.95 -3.25
CA TYR A 60 -6.50 5.89 -2.81
C TYR A 60 -5.75 4.70 -3.43
N GLY A 61 -6.29 3.49 -3.32
CA GLY A 61 -5.69 2.28 -3.88
C GLY A 61 -5.55 2.35 -5.41
N TYR A 62 -6.55 2.91 -6.10
CA TYR A 62 -6.47 3.11 -7.56
C TYR A 62 -5.39 4.11 -7.95
N SER A 63 -5.33 5.27 -7.27
CA SER A 63 -4.28 6.26 -7.55
C SER A 63 -2.88 5.69 -7.28
N PHE A 64 -2.69 4.97 -6.17
CA PHE A 64 -1.44 4.28 -5.86
C PHE A 64 -1.04 3.28 -6.96
N SER A 65 -1.96 2.44 -7.43
CA SER A 65 -1.65 1.39 -8.41
C SER A 65 -1.24 1.97 -9.77
N VAL A 66 -1.93 3.02 -10.22
CA VAL A 66 -1.61 3.75 -11.46
C VAL A 66 -0.24 4.41 -11.33
N GLN A 67 0.02 5.07 -10.20
CA GLN A 67 1.25 5.81 -9.96
C GLN A 67 2.47 4.88 -9.88
N LEU A 68 2.35 3.75 -9.17
CA LEU A 68 3.38 2.72 -9.11
C LEU A 68 3.75 2.20 -10.50
N LYS A 69 2.74 1.85 -11.31
CA LYS A 69 2.93 1.36 -12.68
C LYS A 69 3.56 2.42 -13.59
N SER A 70 3.15 3.68 -13.45
CA SER A 70 3.69 4.81 -14.20
C SER A 70 5.18 5.03 -13.88
N LEU A 71 5.53 5.14 -12.60
CA LEU A 71 6.91 5.34 -12.15
C LEU A 71 7.82 4.17 -12.54
N ARG A 72 7.35 2.93 -12.39
CA ARG A 72 8.10 1.75 -12.83
C ARG A 72 8.41 1.81 -14.33
N ARG A 73 7.42 2.15 -15.16
CA ARG A 73 7.61 2.27 -16.61
C ARG A 73 8.53 3.42 -16.98
N ALA A 74 8.42 4.57 -16.31
CA ALA A 74 9.33 5.70 -16.50
C ALA A 74 10.80 5.35 -16.16
N ARG A 75 11.00 4.43 -15.19
CA ARG A 75 12.33 3.86 -14.87
C ARG A 75 12.78 2.74 -15.81
N GLY A 76 11.98 2.36 -16.81
CA GLY A 76 12.32 1.28 -17.75
C GLY A 76 12.32 -0.12 -17.12
N LEU A 77 11.73 -0.30 -15.94
CA LEU A 77 11.79 -1.56 -15.21
C LEU A 77 10.63 -2.49 -15.60
N SER A 78 10.91 -3.79 -15.74
CA SER A 78 9.86 -4.81 -15.75
C SER A 78 9.32 -5.04 -14.32
N GLN A 79 8.16 -5.70 -14.18
CA GLN A 79 7.67 -6.09 -12.85
C GLN A 79 8.65 -7.03 -12.13
N GLN A 80 9.35 -7.89 -12.88
CA GLN A 80 10.36 -8.79 -12.32
C GLN A 80 11.59 -7.99 -11.87
N ALA A 81 12.08 -7.05 -12.68
CA ALA A 81 13.22 -6.21 -12.30
C ALA A 81 12.92 -5.39 -11.03
N LEU A 82 11.72 -4.81 -10.92
CA LEU A 82 11.31 -4.12 -9.70
C LEU A 82 11.21 -5.07 -8.50
N ALA A 83 10.78 -6.32 -8.72
CA ALA A 83 10.74 -7.35 -7.68
C ALA A 83 12.13 -7.64 -7.12
N ASP A 84 13.09 -7.85 -8.03
CA ASP A 84 14.47 -8.18 -7.69
C ASP A 84 15.14 -7.04 -6.92
N ILE A 85 14.95 -5.79 -7.34
CA ILE A 85 15.54 -4.60 -6.70
C ILE A 85 14.89 -4.31 -5.33
N SER A 86 13.56 -4.38 -5.25
CA SER A 86 12.83 -4.04 -4.01
C SER A 86 12.81 -5.19 -2.99
N GLY A 87 13.11 -6.41 -3.42
CA GLY A 87 12.92 -7.66 -2.68
C GLY A 87 11.44 -8.02 -2.41
N ILE A 88 10.51 -7.38 -3.12
CA ILE A 88 9.07 -7.67 -3.04
C ILE A 88 8.77 -8.71 -4.12
N SER A 89 7.92 -9.69 -3.84
CA SER A 89 7.60 -10.71 -4.86
C SER A 89 6.97 -10.09 -6.11
N ARG A 90 7.33 -10.60 -7.30
CA ARG A 90 6.73 -10.17 -8.58
C ARG A 90 5.20 -10.26 -8.56
N ASN A 91 4.65 -11.32 -7.94
CA ASN A 91 3.20 -11.48 -7.79
C ASN A 91 2.58 -10.36 -6.95
N GLN A 92 3.22 -9.98 -5.85
CA GLN A 92 2.77 -8.85 -5.03
C GLN A 92 2.83 -7.54 -5.82
N ILE A 93 3.89 -7.27 -6.58
CA ILE A 93 3.95 -6.10 -7.47
C ILE A 93 2.81 -6.11 -8.49
N SER A 94 2.54 -7.23 -9.14
CA SER A 94 1.42 -7.38 -10.08
C SER A 94 0.06 -7.09 -9.41
N ASN A 95 -0.15 -7.59 -8.20
CA ASN A 95 -1.36 -7.35 -7.42
C ASN A 95 -1.51 -5.87 -7.03
N LEU A 96 -0.41 -5.25 -6.57
CA LEU A 96 -0.38 -3.82 -6.26
C LEU A 96 -0.70 -2.95 -7.48
N GLU A 97 -0.13 -3.24 -8.66
CA GLU A 97 -0.41 -2.50 -9.91
C GLU A 97 -1.82 -2.69 -10.46
N ARG A 98 -2.51 -3.78 -10.09
CA ARG A 98 -3.90 -4.03 -10.44
C ARG A 98 -4.89 -3.55 -9.37
N ASN A 99 -4.39 -3.06 -8.24
CA ASN A 99 -5.18 -2.75 -7.05
C ASN A 99 -6.01 -3.96 -6.56
N GLU A 100 -5.42 -5.15 -6.60
CA GLU A 100 -6.05 -6.40 -6.21
C GLU A 100 -5.33 -7.02 -5.01
N ASN A 101 -6.05 -7.77 -4.19
CA ASN A 101 -5.49 -8.66 -3.17
C ASN A 101 -6.12 -10.06 -3.24
N ASN A 102 -5.56 -11.00 -2.47
CA ASN A 102 -5.96 -12.43 -2.46
C ASN A 102 -7.43 -12.69 -2.10
N ARG A 103 -8.17 -11.69 -1.60
CA ARG A 103 -9.57 -11.78 -1.15
C ARG A 103 -10.52 -10.93 -2.02
N ASN A 104 -10.15 -10.63 -3.27
CA ASN A 104 -10.89 -9.71 -4.15
C ASN A 104 -11.16 -8.34 -3.50
N SER A 105 -10.32 -7.93 -2.56
CA SER A 105 -10.35 -6.57 -2.01
C SER A 105 -9.15 -5.79 -2.52
N MET A 106 -9.21 -4.48 -2.31
CA MET A 106 -8.26 -3.55 -2.88
C MET A 106 -6.88 -3.73 -2.24
N ALA A 107 -5.83 -3.33 -2.96
CA ALA A 107 -4.48 -3.43 -2.45
C ALA A 107 -4.32 -2.50 -1.23
N ASP A 108 -3.76 -3.05 -0.15
CA ASP A 108 -3.42 -2.32 1.08
C ASP A 108 -1.97 -2.60 1.46
N PRO A 109 -1.02 -1.91 0.78
CA PRO A 109 0.39 -2.09 1.07
C PRO A 109 0.73 -1.51 2.44
N CYS A 110 1.39 -2.31 3.28
CA CYS A 110 2.00 -1.78 4.50
C CYS A 110 2.98 -0.65 4.16
N LEU A 111 3.17 0.29 5.09
CA LEU A 111 4.10 1.41 4.91
C LEU A 111 5.51 0.96 4.49
N SER A 112 6.01 -0.14 5.06
CA SER A 112 7.30 -0.73 4.67
C SER A 112 7.38 -1.12 3.20
N THR A 113 6.26 -1.57 2.60
CA THR A 113 6.18 -1.90 1.17
C THR A 113 6.30 -0.63 0.32
N ILE A 114 5.62 0.45 0.71
CA ILE A 114 5.70 1.74 0.03
C ILE A 114 7.14 2.26 0.01
N TYR A 115 7.83 2.23 1.16
CA TYR A 115 9.23 2.66 1.25
C TYR A 115 10.17 1.81 0.39
N ARG A 116 10.02 0.48 0.40
CA ARG A 116 10.85 -0.41 -0.43
C ARG A 116 10.66 -0.15 -1.93
N LEU A 117 9.42 0.09 -2.36
CA LEU A 117 9.12 0.46 -3.75
C LEU A 117 9.71 1.83 -4.10
N ALA A 118 9.56 2.82 -3.21
CA ALA A 118 10.10 4.16 -3.43
C ALA A 118 11.63 4.16 -3.55
N LEU A 119 12.32 3.41 -2.68
CA LEU A 119 13.76 3.22 -2.73
C LEU A 119 14.20 2.53 -4.04
N ALA A 120 13.52 1.45 -4.43
CA ALA A 120 13.83 0.72 -5.67
C ALA A 120 13.56 1.55 -6.93
N LEU A 121 12.58 2.46 -6.88
CA LEU A 121 12.24 3.39 -7.95
C LEU A 121 13.01 4.72 -7.88
N GLU A 122 13.86 4.89 -6.86
CA GLU A 122 14.64 6.10 -6.63
C GLU A 122 13.78 7.38 -6.59
N VAL A 123 12.64 7.33 -5.92
CA VAL A 123 11.71 8.46 -5.75
C VAL A 123 11.33 8.66 -4.30
N GLU A 124 10.77 9.82 -3.99
CA GLU A 124 10.22 10.08 -2.66
C GLU A 124 8.95 9.25 -2.43
N PRO A 125 8.72 8.66 -1.24
CA PRO A 125 7.53 7.84 -0.97
C PRO A 125 6.21 8.56 -1.24
N ALA A 126 6.18 9.89 -1.07
CA ALA A 126 5.02 10.72 -1.38
C ALA A 126 4.61 10.63 -2.86
N MET A 127 5.55 10.38 -3.77
CA MET A 127 5.27 10.18 -5.20
C MET A 127 4.47 8.92 -5.51
N LEU A 128 4.30 7.98 -4.56
CA LEU A 128 3.43 6.81 -4.71
C LEU A 128 2.01 7.07 -4.20
N LEU A 129 1.78 8.18 -3.48
CA LEU A 129 0.50 8.48 -2.85
C LEU A 129 -0.27 9.57 -3.64
N PRO A 130 -1.61 9.52 -3.68
CA PRO A 130 -2.40 10.59 -4.27
C PRO A 130 -2.24 11.90 -3.49
N SER A 131 -2.06 13.00 -4.23
CA SER A 131 -1.79 14.35 -3.71
C SER A 131 -0.67 14.39 -2.67
N ALA A 132 0.57 14.25 -3.16
CA ALA A 132 1.81 14.40 -2.40
C ALA A 132 2.04 15.79 -1.76
N GLN A 133 1.09 16.72 -1.92
CA GLN A 133 1.17 18.10 -1.42
C GLN A 133 0.29 18.19 -0.16
N PRO A 134 0.89 18.31 1.04
CA PRO A 134 0.13 18.63 2.25
C PRO A 134 -0.58 19.97 2.03
N ARG A 135 -1.91 19.99 2.15
CA ARG A 135 -2.66 21.26 2.16
C ARG A 135 -2.54 21.97 3.50
N ASP A 136 -2.37 21.20 4.56
CA ASP A 136 -2.36 21.68 5.94
C ASP A 136 -0.99 21.36 6.54
N THR A 137 -0.35 22.35 7.14
CA THR A 137 0.80 22.13 8.03
C THR A 137 0.29 21.85 9.45
N PRO A 138 1.08 21.19 10.32
CA PRO A 138 0.67 20.98 11.72
C PRO A 138 0.29 22.28 12.45
N GLN A 139 0.85 23.42 12.03
CA GLN A 139 0.55 24.75 12.55
C GLN A 139 -0.82 25.28 12.08
N ASP A 140 -1.32 24.80 10.93
CA ASP A 140 -2.65 25.13 10.41
C ASP A 140 -3.75 24.26 11.04
N LEU A 141 -3.37 23.19 11.76
CA LEU A 141 -4.32 22.29 12.40
C LEU A 141 -4.78 22.86 13.74
N MET A 142 -6.03 23.31 13.81
CA MET A 142 -6.67 23.62 15.09
C MET A 142 -6.85 22.34 15.94
N PRO A 143 -6.64 22.41 17.27
CA PRO A 143 -6.96 21.28 18.13
C PRO A 143 -8.46 21.00 18.09
N PHE A 144 -8.84 19.72 18.13
CA PHE A 144 -10.25 19.37 18.26
C PHE A 144 -10.77 19.81 19.63
N PRO A 145 -12.00 20.38 19.71
CA PRO A 145 -12.65 20.67 21.00
C PRO A 145 -12.77 19.43 21.87
N ALA A 146 -12.66 19.58 23.19
CA ALA A 146 -12.61 18.45 24.13
C ALA A 146 -13.90 17.62 24.10
N GLU A 147 -15.04 18.27 23.95
CA GLU A 147 -16.36 17.66 23.81
C GLU A 147 -16.48 16.81 22.55
N TYR A 148 -15.90 17.26 21.43
CA TYR A 148 -15.86 16.50 20.18
C TYR A 148 -15.03 15.22 20.34
N VAL A 149 -13.88 15.32 21.01
CA VAL A 149 -13.02 14.16 21.28
C VAL A 149 -13.74 13.16 22.20
N ALA A 150 -14.44 13.63 23.23
CA ALA A 150 -15.20 12.79 24.15
C ALA A 150 -16.35 12.05 23.44
N GLU A 151 -17.12 12.75 22.60
CA GLU A 151 -18.21 12.18 21.79
C GLU A 151 -17.70 11.08 20.85
N ARG A 152 -16.59 11.34 20.14
CA ARG A 152 -15.99 10.40 19.19
C ARG A 152 -15.45 9.15 19.89
N ARG A 153 -14.80 9.33 21.05
CA ARG A 153 -14.32 8.21 21.89
C ARG A 153 -15.49 7.37 22.41
N GLY A 154 -16.55 7.99 22.91
CA GLY A 154 -17.74 7.30 23.40
C GLY A 154 -18.45 6.51 22.29
N SER A 155 -18.59 7.09 21.11
CA SER A 155 -19.22 6.45 19.94
C SER A 155 -18.46 5.22 19.45
N LEU A 156 -17.12 5.26 19.47
CA LEU A 156 -16.27 4.10 19.14
C LEU A 156 -16.39 2.97 20.16
N MET A 157 -16.48 3.30 21.46
CA MET A 157 -16.63 2.30 22.53
C MET A 157 -18.02 1.69 22.57
N ALA A 158 -19.07 2.46 22.22
CA ALA A 158 -20.43 1.96 22.07
C ALA A 158 -20.60 1.06 20.83
N ALA A 159 -19.84 1.31 19.75
CA ALA A 159 -19.88 0.50 18.54
C ALA A 159 -19.08 -0.81 18.62
N ALA A 160 -18.22 -0.97 19.64
CA ALA A 160 -17.38 -2.15 19.86
C ALA A 160 -18.00 -3.20 20.83
N ARG A 161 -19.22 -2.95 21.32
CA ARG A 161 -20.05 -3.90 22.09
C ARG A 161 -21.11 -4.52 21.18
#